data_AF-A0A128FET1-F1
#
_entry.id   AF-A0A128FET1-F1
#
_cell.length_a   1.000
_cell.length_b   1.000
_cell.length_c   1.000
_cell.angle_alpha   90.00
_cell.angle_beta   90.00
_cell.angle_gamma   90.00
#
_symmetry.space_group_name_H-M   'P 1'
#
loop_
_entity.id
_entity.type
_entity.pdbx_description
1 polymer ?
#
loop_
_entity_poly.entity_id
_entity_poly.type
_entity_poly.pdbx_seq_one_letter_code
_entity_poly.pdbx_strand_id
1 'polypeptide(L)'
;MERRNEETLKAHLRHVVKEARMANKLTQAECARRMGIARQTYLDFESAKTVPKVDLIYDFAELTQRSLSYFLPPLGVTLEGHILVKNETWEKMSQLNEELRTCLER
;
A
#
# COMPACT_ATOMS: atom_id res chain seq x y z
N MET A 1 -8.53 -16.87 -5.61
CA MET A 1 -7.83 -15.65 -6.05
C MET A 1 -6.94 -16.04 -7.22
N GLU A 2 -7.02 -15.37 -8.37
CA GLU A 2 -6.09 -15.63 -9.48
C GLU A 2 -4.64 -15.40 -9.03
N ARG A 3 -3.71 -16.29 -9.43
CA ARG A 3 -2.27 -16.21 -9.06
C ARG A 3 -1.66 -14.81 -9.29
N ARG A 4 -2.06 -14.15 -10.38
CA ARG A 4 -1.63 -12.79 -10.74
C ARG A 4 -1.98 -11.73 -9.69
N ASN A 5 -3.15 -11.84 -9.06
CA ASN A 5 -3.63 -10.87 -8.08
C ASN A 5 -2.86 -11.01 -6.76
N GLU A 6 -2.54 -12.24 -6.37
CA GLU A 6 -1.73 -12.52 -5.19
C GLU A 6 -0.29 -12.00 -5.33
N GLU A 7 0.33 -12.20 -6.49
CA GLU A 7 1.68 -11.68 -6.79
C GLU A 7 1.74 -10.15 -6.76
N THR A 8 0.71 -9.50 -7.32
CA THR A 8 0.62 -8.03 -7.34
C THR A 8 0.44 -7.48 -5.93
N LEU A 9 -0.42 -8.11 -5.11
CA LEU A 9 -0.61 -7.75 -3.71
C LEU A 9 0.68 -7.92 -2.89
N LYS A 10 1.41 -9.03 -3.09
CA LYS A 10 2.72 -9.29 -2.47
C LYS A 10 3.73 -8.20 -2.82
N ALA A 11 3.83 -7.84 -4.11
CA ALA A 11 4.75 -6.81 -4.57
C ALA A 11 4.44 -5.43 -3.97
N HIS A 12 3.15 -5.07 -3.93
CA HIS A 12 2.69 -3.83 -3.31
C HIS A 12 3.03 -3.78 -1.81
N LEU A 13 2.59 -4.79 -1.05
CA LEU A 13 2.81 -4.85 0.40
C LEU A 13 4.28 -4.81 0.76
N ARG A 14 5.13 -5.56 0.04
CA ARG A 14 6.58 -5.50 0.19
C ARG A 14 7.11 -4.07 0.08
N HIS A 15 6.67 -3.34 -0.95
CA HIS A 15 7.14 -1.98 -1.22
C HIS A 15 6.70 -1.03 -0.10
N VAL A 16 5.40 -0.94 0.19
CA VAL A 16 4.86 0.01 1.17
C VAL A 16 5.30 -0.29 2.60
N VAL A 17 5.44 -1.56 3.00
CA VAL A 17 6.00 -1.94 4.31
C VAL A 17 7.44 -1.46 4.47
N LYS A 18 8.27 -1.69 3.45
CA LYS A 18 9.67 -1.28 3.46
C LYS A 18 9.79 0.24 3.51
N GLU A 19 9.03 0.95 2.68
CA GLU A 19 8.99 2.42 2.65
C GLU A 19 8.54 3.01 4.00
N ALA A 20 7.44 2.49 4.57
CA ALA A 20 6.93 2.95 5.86
C ALA A 20 7.95 2.73 6.99
N ARG A 21 8.63 1.57 7.00
CA ARG A 21 9.72 1.29 7.95
C ARG A 21 10.87 2.27 7.80
N MET A 22 11.35 2.48 6.58
CA MET A 22 12.50 3.33 6.29
C MET A 22 12.22 4.79 6.63
N ALA A 23 11.01 5.29 6.32
CA ALA A 23 10.58 6.63 6.69
C ALA A 23 10.59 6.85 8.22
N ASN A 24 10.31 5.79 9.00
CA ASN A 24 10.36 5.81 10.46
C ASN A 24 11.77 5.50 11.04
N LYS A 25 12.78 5.31 10.18
CA LYS A 25 14.16 4.98 10.58
C LYS A 25 14.27 3.71 11.43
N LEU A 26 13.36 2.75 11.24
CA LEU A 26 13.32 1.50 11.98
C LEU A 26 14.12 0.40 11.26
N THR A 27 14.76 -0.47 12.03
CA THR A 27 15.37 -1.71 11.50
C THR A 27 14.31 -2.82 11.44
N GLN A 28 14.55 -3.85 10.62
CA GLN A 28 13.64 -5.00 10.55
C GLN A 28 13.51 -5.72 11.91
N ALA A 29 14.60 -5.81 12.67
CA ALA A 29 14.59 -6.41 14.01
C ALA A 29 13.78 -5.57 15.01
N GLU A 30 13.89 -4.24 14.92
CA GLU A 30 13.14 -3.34 15.78
C GLU A 30 11.64 -3.39 15.49
N CYS A 31 11.24 -3.40 14.21
CA CYS A 31 9.83 -3.58 13.85
C CYS A 31 9.29 -4.92 14.34
N ALA A 32 10.00 -6.02 14.09
CA ALA A 32 9.59 -7.35 14.53
C ALA A 32 9.37 -7.40 16.05
N ARG A 33 10.30 -6.82 16.82
CA ARG A 33 10.21 -6.71 18.28
C ARG A 33 9.00 -5.89 18.73
N ARG A 34 8.75 -4.73 18.11
CA ARG A 34 7.61 -3.86 18.47
C ARG A 34 6.25 -4.45 18.10
N MET A 35 6.20 -5.21 17.02
CA MET A 35 5.00 -5.94 16.57
C MET A 35 4.82 -7.30 17.28
N GLY A 36 5.76 -7.71 18.14
CA GLY A 36 5.68 -9.01 18.83
C GLY A 36 5.79 -10.23 17.90
N ILE A 37 6.43 -10.09 16.73
CA ILE A 37 6.59 -11.17 15.76
C ILE A 37 8.05 -11.62 15.64
N ALA A 38 8.27 -12.82 15.10
CA ALA A 38 9.62 -13.30 14.81
C ALA A 38 10.29 -12.44 13.72
N ARG A 39 11.59 -12.16 13.87
CA ARG A 39 12.36 -11.39 12.87
C ARG A 39 12.27 -11.99 11.47
N GLN A 40 12.26 -13.32 11.37
CA GLN A 40 12.12 -14.02 10.08
C GLN A 40 10.76 -13.75 9.43
N THR A 41 9.69 -13.71 10.21
CA THR A 41 8.34 -13.37 9.73
C THR A 41 8.32 -11.97 9.11
N TYR A 42 8.97 -11.00 9.77
CA TYR A 42 9.12 -9.66 9.22
C TYR A 42 9.92 -9.65 7.90
N LEU A 43 11.04 -10.39 7.84
CA LEU A 43 11.84 -10.54 6.62
C LEU A 43 11.03 -11.13 5.47
N ASP A 44 10.19 -12.12 5.76
CA ASP A 44 9.34 -12.79 4.78
C ASP A 44 8.32 -11.81 4.14
N PHE A 45 7.89 -10.78 4.88
CA PHE A 45 7.05 -9.70 4.34
C PHE A 45 7.82 -8.81 3.37
N GLU A 46 9.00 -8.32 3.75
CA GLU A 46 9.82 -7.44 2.89
C GLU A 46 10.52 -8.18 1.73
N SER A 47 10.47 -9.50 1.71
CA SER A 47 10.92 -10.35 0.60
C SER A 47 9.77 -10.84 -0.29
N ALA A 48 8.52 -10.43 0.00
CA ALA A 48 7.31 -10.87 -0.72
C ALA A 48 7.06 -12.39 -0.68
N LYS A 49 7.72 -13.12 0.23
CA LYS A 49 7.53 -14.56 0.42
C LYS A 49 6.16 -14.85 1.05
N THR A 50 5.73 -13.98 1.95
CA THR A 50 4.49 -14.12 2.71
C THR A 50 3.69 -12.82 2.67
N VAL A 51 2.38 -12.92 2.48
CA VAL A 51 1.45 -11.79 2.65
C VAL A 51 1.12 -11.66 4.13
N PRO A 52 1.36 -10.51 4.78
CA PRO A 52 0.91 -10.28 6.14
C PRO A 52 -0.62 -10.32 6.21
N LYS A 53 -1.15 -10.89 7.30
CA LYS A 53 -2.58 -10.85 7.61
C LYS A 53 -3.01 -9.44 8.00
N VAL A 54 -4.32 -9.18 7.96
CA VAL A 54 -4.87 -7.82 8.12
C VAL A 54 -4.59 -7.21 9.50
N ASP A 55 -4.52 -8.03 10.54
CA ASP A 55 -4.11 -7.67 11.90
C ASP A 55 -2.68 -7.10 11.91
N LEU A 56 -1.75 -7.78 11.25
CA LEU A 56 -0.37 -7.28 11.14
C LEU A 56 -0.27 -6.01 10.31
N ILE A 57 -1.09 -5.87 9.26
CA ILE A 57 -1.15 -4.63 8.46
C ILE A 57 -1.66 -3.45 9.34
N TYR A 58 -2.63 -3.71 10.22
CA TYR A 58 -3.08 -2.73 11.20
C TYR A 58 -1.96 -2.36 12.19
N ASP A 59 -1.24 -3.35 12.73
CA ASP A 59 -0.09 -3.10 13.60
C ASP A 59 1.01 -2.28 12.90
N PHE A 60 1.23 -2.51 11.60
CA PHE A 60 2.13 -1.70 10.78
C PHE A 60 1.67 -0.25 10.65
N ALA A 61 0.38 -0.04 10.44
CA ALA A 61 -0.22 1.28 10.35
C ALA A 61 -0.01 2.08 11.64
N GLU A 62 -0.32 1.46 12.78
CA GLU A 62 -0.10 2.05 14.10
C GLU A 62 1.40 2.31 14.37
N LEU A 63 2.26 1.31 14.12
CA LEU A 63 3.71 1.43 14.36
C LEU A 63 4.35 2.55 13.54
N THR A 64 3.91 2.72 12.29
CA THR A 64 4.52 3.67 11.34
C THR A 64 3.77 5.00 11.26
N GLN A 65 2.70 5.17 12.06
CA GLN A 65 1.85 6.35 12.09
C GLN A 65 1.30 6.71 10.71
N ARG A 66 0.83 5.68 9.99
CA ARG A 66 0.22 5.81 8.66
C ARG A 66 -1.21 5.29 8.71
N SER A 67 -2.05 5.82 7.84
CA SER A 67 -3.39 5.25 7.64
C SER A 67 -3.29 3.80 7.16
N LEU A 68 -4.20 2.94 7.59
CA LEU A 68 -4.34 1.57 7.08
C LEU A 68 -4.41 1.54 5.55
N SER A 69 -5.08 2.53 4.94
CA SER A 69 -5.21 2.67 3.49
C SER A 69 -3.88 2.86 2.75
N TYR A 70 -2.80 3.25 3.44
CA TYR A 70 -1.45 3.35 2.86
C TYR A 70 -0.88 1.98 2.46
N PHE A 71 -1.23 0.93 3.21
CA PHE A 71 -0.74 -0.42 3.00
C PHE A 71 -1.62 -1.25 2.07
N LEU A 72 -2.83 -0.75 1.82
CA LEU A 72 -3.73 -1.35 0.86
C LEU A 72 -3.36 -0.82 -0.53
N PRO A 73 -3.41 -1.68 -1.56
CA PRO A 73 -3.38 -1.19 -2.94
C PRO A 73 -4.42 -0.07 -3.07
N PRO A 74 -4.14 0.98 -3.87
CA PRO A 74 -5.05 2.11 -4.04
C PRO A 74 -6.48 1.57 -4.23
N LEU A 75 -7.35 1.91 -3.28
CA LEU A 75 -8.66 1.30 -3.13
C LEU A 75 -9.46 1.48 -4.42
N GLY A 76 -9.44 0.42 -5.19
CA GLY A 76 -10.30 0.13 -6.32
C GLY A 76 -10.50 -1.37 -6.34
N VAL A 77 -11.05 -1.94 -5.26
CA VAL A 77 -11.34 -3.37 -5.18
C VAL A 77 -12.74 -3.60 -4.64
N THR A 78 -13.68 -3.87 -5.56
CA THR A 78 -14.75 -4.84 -5.30
C THR A 78 -14.17 -6.25 -5.37
N LEU A 79 -14.95 -7.28 -5.04
CA LEU A 79 -14.55 -8.71 -4.95
C LEU A 79 -13.93 -9.30 -6.24
N GLU A 80 -13.86 -8.54 -7.34
CA GLU A 80 -13.44 -8.97 -8.68
C GLU A 80 -12.09 -8.39 -9.15
N GLY A 81 -11.41 -7.54 -8.37
CA GLY A 81 -9.98 -7.24 -8.59
C GLY A 81 -9.62 -6.33 -9.78
N HIS A 82 -10.44 -5.34 -10.14
CA HIS A 82 -10.07 -4.30 -11.10
C HIS A 82 -9.83 -2.94 -10.41
N ILE A 83 -8.64 -2.34 -10.55
CA ILE A 83 -8.50 -0.90 -10.35
C ILE A 83 -9.32 -0.22 -11.46
N LEU A 84 -10.50 0.29 -11.12
CA LEU A 84 -11.21 1.25 -11.94
C LEU A 84 -10.90 2.66 -11.43
N VAL A 85 -9.90 3.30 -12.01
CA VAL A 85 -10.25 4.55 -12.67
C VAL A 85 -10.52 4.12 -14.10
N LYS A 86 -11.78 4.13 -14.57
CA LYS A 86 -12.02 3.95 -16.01
C LYS A 86 -11.10 4.94 -16.74
N ASN A 87 -10.52 4.59 -17.88
CA ASN A 87 -9.74 5.57 -18.68
C ASN A 87 -10.52 6.88 -18.87
N GLU A 88 -11.83 6.78 -19.10
CA GLU A 88 -12.75 7.92 -19.15
C GLU A 88 -12.73 8.80 -17.89
N THR A 89 -12.60 8.22 -16.70
CA THR A 89 -12.55 8.95 -15.43
C THR A 89 -11.21 9.69 -15.29
N TRP A 90 -10.10 9.10 -15.76
CA TRP A 90 -8.80 9.77 -15.78
C TRP A 90 -8.76 10.92 -16.78
N GLU A 91 -9.35 10.72 -17.95
CA GLU A 91 -9.49 11.75 -18.98
C GLU A 91 -10.35 12.91 -18.48
N LYS A 92 -11.51 12.62 -17.87
CA LYS A 92 -12.38 13.64 -17.26
C LYS A 92 -11.68 14.39 -16.13
N MET A 93 -10.92 13.69 -15.28
CA MET A 93 -10.18 14.30 -14.18
C MET A 93 -9.05 15.21 -14.71
N SER A 94 -8.35 14.78 -15.75
CA SER A 94 -7.28 15.56 -16.40
C SER A 94 -7.84 16.82 -17.07
N GLN A 95 -8.99 16.69 -17.74
CA GLN A 95 -9.67 17.82 -18.38
C GLN A 95 -10.15 18.85 -17.35
N LEU A 96 -10.77 18.41 -16.26
CA LEU A 96 -11.22 19.31 -15.18
C LEU A 96 -10.06 20.07 -14.53
N ASN A 97 -8.91 19.43 -14.33
CA ASN A 97 -7.73 20.08 -13.76
C ASN A 97 -7.16 21.18 -14.67
N GLU A 98 -7.18 20.98 -15.99
CA GLU A 98 -6.72 21.98 -16.96
C GLU A 98 -7.67 23.18 -17.04
N GLU A 99 -8.99 22.92 -16.97
CA GLU A 99 -10.01 23.98 -16.90
C GLU A 99 -9.87 24.82 -15.62
N LEU A 100 -9.69 24.17 -14.46
CA LEU A 100 -9.44 24.85 -13.19
C LEU A 100 -8.16 25.71 -13.24
N ARG A 101 -7.08 25.17 -13.82
CA ARG A 101 -5.81 25.89 -14.00
C ARG A 101 -6.00 27.15 -14.85
N THR A 102 -6.76 27.04 -15.95
CA THR A 102 -7.08 28.16 -16.83
C THR A 102 -7.96 29.22 -16.17
N CYS A 103 -8.88 28.81 -15.29
CA CYS A 103 -9.73 29.72 -14.52
C CYS A 103 -8.97 30.46 -13.40
N LEU A 104 -7.94 29.84 -12.82
CA LEU A 104 -7.14 30.42 -11.73
C LEU A 104 -5.96 31.28 -12.25
N GLU A 105 -5.55 31.11 -13.50
CA GLU A 105 -4.50 31.91 -14.17
C GLU A 105 -5.07 33.13 -14.95
N ARG A 106 -6.36 33.45 -14.76
CA ARG A 106 -7.03 34.68 -15.23
C ARG A 106 -7.29 35.64 -14.06
#